data_AF-A0A850AFY2-F1
#
_entry.id   AF-A0A850AFY2-F1
#
_cell.length_a   1.000
_cell.length_b   1.000
_cell.length_c   1.000
_cell.angle_alpha   90.00
_cell.angle_beta   90.00
_cell.angle_gamma   90.00
#
_symmetry.space_group_name_H-M   'P 1'
#
loop_
_entity.id
_entity.type
_entity.pdbx_description
1 polymer ?
#
loop_
_entity_poly.entity_id
_entity_poly.type
_entity_poly.pdbx_seq_one_letter_code
_entity_poly.pdbx_strand_id
1 'polypeptide(L)'
;MPVHAAFPLIPALHIPDGFLSLTVAGLFWLLSILFILAAVPRVQRSLGERHIPLMGIMAAFIFAAQMINFPVAGGTSGHLLGGALAAIVLGPWAAILVMTAVVAVQALLFQDGGLVVMGANIFNMGLLTALIGFGVYRSVAGQGRLRQAQSGRRLRLLAAGAAAWLS
;
A
#
# COMPACT_ATOMS: atom_id res chain seq x y z
N MET A 1 22.61 -37.46 -12.30
CA MET A 1 22.89 -36.49 -11.22
C MET A 1 22.29 -35.15 -11.62
N PRO A 2 21.33 -34.59 -10.87
CA PRO A 2 21.10 -33.16 -10.94
C PRO A 2 21.12 -32.54 -9.54
N VAL A 3 22.04 -31.61 -9.31
CA VAL A 3 21.94 -30.63 -8.22
C VAL A 3 21.83 -29.25 -8.86
N HIS A 4 20.62 -28.92 -9.29
CA HIS A 4 20.15 -27.55 -9.43
C HIS A 4 18.95 -27.40 -8.49
N ALA A 5 19.18 -26.81 -7.33
CA ALA A 5 18.16 -26.18 -6.50
C ALA A 5 18.88 -25.03 -5.79
N ALA A 6 19.09 -23.91 -6.49
CA ALA A 6 18.18 -22.77 -6.49
C ALA A 6 18.04 -22.22 -5.06
N PHE A 7 18.80 -21.16 -4.77
CA PHE A 7 18.62 -20.30 -3.60
C PHE A 7 17.14 -19.90 -3.47
N PRO A 8 16.43 -20.27 -2.39
CA PRO A 8 15.10 -19.73 -2.12
C PRO A 8 15.24 -18.72 -0.98
N LEU A 9 15.48 -17.44 -1.26
CA LEU A 9 15.66 -16.47 -0.16
C LEU A 9 14.96 -15.11 -0.32
N ILE A 10 14.03 -14.94 -1.27
CA ILE A 10 12.97 -13.93 -1.16
C ILE A 10 11.72 -14.52 -1.81
N PRO A 11 10.65 -14.89 -1.08
CA PRO A 11 9.37 -15.12 -1.73
C PRO A 11 8.96 -13.80 -2.40
N ALA A 12 8.80 -13.80 -3.73
CA ALA A 12 8.27 -12.64 -4.43
C ALA A 12 6.86 -12.38 -3.88
N LEU A 13 6.68 -11.27 -3.17
CA LEU A 13 5.42 -10.93 -2.51
C LEU A 13 4.45 -10.27 -3.50
N HIS A 14 5.00 -9.62 -4.51
CA HIS A 14 4.27 -8.91 -5.56
C HIS A 14 4.03 -9.80 -6.77
N ILE A 15 2.95 -9.52 -7.50
CA ILE A 15 2.60 -10.30 -8.71
C ILE A 15 3.78 -10.22 -9.69
N PRO A 16 4.37 -11.36 -10.11
CA PRO A 16 5.46 -11.37 -11.08
C PRO A 16 4.94 -11.28 -12.52
N ASP A 17 5.81 -10.90 -13.44
CA ASP A 17 5.47 -10.90 -14.87
C ASP A 17 5.15 -12.31 -15.37
N GLY A 18 4.21 -12.42 -16.32
CA GLY A 18 3.72 -13.69 -16.86
C GLY A 18 2.58 -14.33 -16.06
N PHE A 19 2.22 -13.77 -14.90
CA PHE A 19 1.12 -14.29 -14.07
C PHE A 19 -0.27 -13.80 -14.52
N LEU A 20 -0.36 -12.55 -15.00
CA LEU A 20 -1.58 -11.98 -15.58
C LEU A 20 -1.48 -11.97 -17.10
N SER A 21 -2.62 -12.13 -17.78
CA SER A 21 -2.68 -11.91 -19.23
C SER A 21 -2.39 -10.45 -19.56
N LEU A 22 -1.79 -10.21 -20.74
CA LEU A 22 -1.44 -8.86 -21.19
C LEU A 22 -2.64 -7.90 -21.19
N THR A 23 -3.83 -8.41 -21.54
CA THR A 23 -5.08 -7.64 -21.52
C THR A 23 -5.43 -7.20 -20.10
N VAL A 24 -5.38 -8.11 -19.12
CA VAL A 24 -5.70 -7.80 -17.72
C VAL A 24 -4.66 -6.85 -17.13
N ALA A 25 -3.38 -7.10 -17.39
CA ALA A 25 -2.30 -6.22 -16.95
C ALA A 25 -2.46 -4.80 -17.51
N GLY A 26 -2.80 -4.67 -18.80
CA GLY A 26 -3.08 -3.40 -19.46
C GLY A 26 -4.29 -2.67 -18.87
N LEU A 27 -5.35 -3.38 -18.50
CA LEU A 27 -6.51 -2.79 -17.83
C LEU A 27 -6.14 -2.22 -16.45
N PHE A 28 -5.38 -2.96 -15.64
CA PHE A 28 -4.94 -2.44 -14.35
C PHE A 28 -3.99 -1.26 -14.46
N TRP A 29 -3.12 -1.25 -15.46
CA TRP A 29 -2.30 -0.08 -15.78
C TRP A 29 -3.16 1.14 -16.11
N LEU A 30 -4.16 0.98 -16.98
CA LEU A 30 -5.08 2.06 -17.34
C LEU A 30 -5.78 2.64 -16.10
N LEU A 31 -6.32 1.76 -15.24
CA LEU A 31 -6.99 2.17 -14.01
C LEU A 31 -6.01 2.89 -13.06
N SER A 32 -4.85 2.30 -12.79
CA SER A 32 -3.86 2.88 -11.89
C SER A 32 -3.37 4.25 -12.38
N ILE A 33 -3.07 4.40 -13.67
CA ILE A 33 -2.66 5.68 -14.27
C ILE A 33 -3.76 6.73 -14.08
N LEU A 34 -5.03 6.39 -14.32
CA LEU A 34 -6.13 7.33 -14.15
C LEU A 34 -6.20 7.88 -12.71
N PHE A 35 -6.04 7.01 -11.72
CA PHE A 35 -6.03 7.43 -10.31
C PHE A 35 -4.79 8.20 -9.91
N ILE A 36 -3.60 7.82 -10.41
CA ILE A 36 -2.36 8.57 -10.19
C ILE A 36 -2.49 9.98 -10.75
N LEU A 37 -2.94 10.12 -12.00
CA LEU A 37 -3.14 11.43 -12.65
C LEU A 37 -4.18 12.26 -11.90
N ALA A 38 -5.22 11.63 -11.35
CA ALA A 38 -6.21 12.31 -10.52
C ALA A 38 -5.65 12.74 -9.14
N ALA A 39 -4.68 12.01 -8.59
CA ALA A 39 -4.08 12.27 -7.28
C ALA A 39 -3.14 13.48 -7.31
N VAL A 40 -2.30 13.62 -8.34
CA VAL A 40 -1.29 14.69 -8.46
C VAL A 40 -1.85 16.10 -8.19
N PRO A 41 -2.86 16.60 -8.93
CA PRO A 41 -3.36 17.97 -8.74
C PRO A 41 -4.16 18.13 -7.45
N ARG A 42 -4.64 17.04 -6.84
CA ARG A 42 -5.32 17.08 -5.54
C ARG A 42 -4.30 17.25 -4.42
N VAL A 43 -3.23 16.47 -4.47
CA VAL A 43 -2.10 16.56 -3.54
C VAL A 43 -1.47 17.96 -3.59
N GLN A 44 -1.19 18.49 -4.77
CA GLN A 44 -0.62 19.83 -4.93
C GLN A 44 -1.48 20.95 -4.33
N ARG A 45 -2.81 20.82 -4.39
CA ARG A 45 -3.73 21.81 -3.81
C ARG A 45 -3.94 21.63 -2.31
N SER A 46 -3.83 20.40 -1.79
CA SER A 46 -4.15 20.09 -0.40
C SER A 46 -2.94 20.08 0.54
N LEU A 47 -1.73 19.86 0.02
CA LEU A 47 -0.53 19.72 0.81
C LEU A 47 0.38 20.95 0.66
N GLY A 48 0.69 21.61 1.77
CA GLY A 48 1.73 22.63 1.80
C GLY A 48 3.13 22.00 1.71
N GLU A 49 4.15 22.78 1.32
CA GLU A 49 5.53 22.34 1.03
C GLU A 49 6.14 21.43 2.12
N ARG A 50 5.78 21.64 3.39
CA ARG A 50 6.26 20.84 4.53
C ARG A 50 5.79 19.38 4.54
N HIS A 51 4.75 19.04 3.77
CA HIS A 51 4.21 17.67 3.71
C HIS A 51 4.95 16.80 2.69
N ILE A 52 5.67 17.39 1.73
CA ILE A 52 6.42 16.65 0.72
C ILE A 52 7.52 15.78 1.37
N PRO A 53 8.35 16.30 2.31
CA PRO A 53 9.29 15.46 3.04
C PRO A 53 8.62 14.33 3.83
N LEU A 54 7.45 14.58 4.42
CA LEU A 54 6.71 13.55 5.16
C LEU A 54 6.23 12.42 4.25
N MET A 55 5.82 12.73 3.01
CA MET A 55 5.51 11.70 2.01
C MET A 55 6.72 10.82 1.71
N GLY A 56 7.90 11.41 1.56
CA GLY A 56 9.15 10.68 1.33
C GLY A 56 9.53 9.77 2.51
N ILE A 57 9.46 10.29 3.73
CA ILE A 57 9.72 9.51 4.96
C ILE A 57 8.72 8.36 5.09
N MET A 58 7.44 8.62 4.82
CA MET A 58 6.40 7.58 4.83
C MET A 58 6.68 6.50 3.79
N ALA A 59 7.08 6.87 2.58
CA ALA A 59 7.46 5.93 1.52
C ALA A 59 8.64 5.04 1.97
N ALA A 60 9.70 5.63 2.51
CA ALA A 60 10.86 4.90 3.01
C ALA A 60 10.49 3.94 4.15
N PHE A 61 9.65 4.39 5.09
CA PHE A 61 9.16 3.57 6.18
C PHE A 61 8.34 2.37 5.67
N ILE A 62 7.37 2.60 4.77
CA ILE A 62 6.53 1.53 4.22
C ILE A 62 7.36 0.54 3.42
N PHE A 63 8.28 1.03 2.58
CA PHE A 63 9.21 0.17 1.83
C PHE A 63 10.00 -0.73 2.79
N ALA A 64 10.60 -0.17 3.83
CA ALA A 64 11.36 -0.94 4.81
C ALA A 64 10.47 -1.94 5.57
N ALA A 65 9.25 -1.53 5.96
CA ALA A 65 8.30 -2.38 6.65
C ALA A 65 7.80 -3.55 5.80
N GLN A 66 7.63 -3.34 4.48
CA GLN A 66 7.24 -4.38 3.53
C GLN A 66 8.30 -5.47 3.33
N MET A 67 9.57 -5.14 3.58
CA MET A 67 10.66 -6.12 3.55
C MET A 67 10.67 -7.03 4.78
N ILE A 68 9.87 -6.72 5.80
CA ILE A 68 9.69 -7.57 6.99
C ILE A 68 8.47 -8.47 6.76
N ASN A 69 8.74 -9.75 6.51
CA ASN A 69 7.71 -10.78 6.42
C ASN A 69 7.45 -11.40 7.78
N PHE A 70 6.17 -11.55 8.14
CA PHE A 70 5.78 -12.24 9.37
C PHE A 70 5.07 -13.57 9.02
N PRO A 71 5.50 -14.71 9.58
CA PRO A 71 4.78 -15.96 9.42
C PRO A 71 3.42 -15.87 10.10
N VAL A 72 2.36 -16.16 9.36
CA VAL A 72 0.98 -16.24 9.85
C VAL A 72 0.60 -17.72 10.00
N ALA A 73 -0.27 -18.03 10.95
CA ALA A 73 -0.75 -19.39 11.20
C ALA A 73 -1.31 -20.03 9.91
N GLY A 74 -0.91 -21.27 9.64
CA GLY A 74 -1.29 -22.00 8.42
C GLY A 74 -0.23 -22.06 7.32
N GLY A 75 1.00 -21.60 7.57
CA GLY A 75 2.11 -21.68 6.60
C GLY A 75 2.12 -20.56 5.56
N THR A 76 1.28 -19.53 5.73
CA THR A 76 1.22 -18.34 4.88
C THR A 76 2.06 -17.21 5.46
N SER A 77 2.69 -16.38 4.64
CA SER A 77 3.36 -15.14 5.08
C SER A 77 2.42 -13.95 4.97
N GLY A 78 2.29 -13.18 6.05
CA GLY A 78 1.67 -11.87 6.04
C GLY A 78 2.75 -10.78 5.94
N HIS A 79 2.44 -9.70 5.24
CA HIS A 79 3.32 -8.53 5.17
C HIS A 79 2.47 -7.26 5.29
N LEU A 80 3.09 -6.16 5.74
CA LEU A 80 2.40 -4.89 5.87
C LEU A 80 2.23 -4.25 4.49
N LEU A 81 1.00 -3.98 4.03
CA LEU A 81 0.81 -3.30 2.75
C LEU A 81 1.01 -1.79 2.84
N GLY A 82 0.73 -1.17 3.99
CA GLY A 82 1.08 0.23 4.27
C GLY A 82 0.19 1.30 3.62
N GLY A 83 -0.61 0.98 2.60
CA GLY A 83 -1.46 1.97 1.92
C GLY A 83 -2.56 2.57 2.82
N ALA A 84 -3.17 1.77 3.71
CA ALA A 84 -4.13 2.27 4.69
C ALA A 84 -3.47 3.23 5.71
N LEU A 85 -2.27 2.89 6.19
CA LEU A 85 -1.48 3.73 7.10
C LEU A 85 -1.15 5.07 6.43
N ALA A 86 -0.62 5.03 5.20
CA ALA A 86 -0.32 6.24 4.44
C ALA A 86 -1.58 7.10 4.25
N ALA A 87 -2.72 6.49 3.96
CA ALA A 87 -3.97 7.21 3.73
C ALA A 87 -4.52 7.86 5.01
N ILE A 88 -4.39 7.19 6.15
CA ILE A 88 -4.79 7.76 7.45
C ILE A 88 -3.92 8.96 7.83
N VAL A 89 -2.61 8.90 7.57
CA VAL A 89 -1.66 9.95 7.98
C VAL A 89 -1.62 11.13 7.00
N LEU A 90 -1.59 10.85 5.70
CA LEU A 90 -1.36 11.86 4.65
C LEU A 90 -2.63 12.18 3.84
N GLY A 91 -3.68 11.39 4.00
CA GLY A 91 -4.87 11.42 3.15
C GLY A 91 -4.75 10.46 1.95
N PRO A 92 -5.89 10.05 1.36
CA PRO A 92 -5.94 8.99 0.36
C PRO A 92 -5.19 9.35 -0.94
N TRP A 93 -5.25 10.62 -1.37
CA TRP A 93 -4.58 11.05 -2.60
C TRP A 93 -3.05 11.02 -2.47
N ALA A 94 -2.51 11.45 -1.33
CA ALA A 94 -1.08 11.40 -1.08
C ALA A 94 -0.59 9.97 -0.91
N ALA A 95 -1.39 9.11 -0.27
CA ALA A 95 -1.10 7.69 -0.12
C ALA A 95 -0.96 6.95 -1.46
N ILE A 96 -1.84 7.25 -2.43
CA ILE A 96 -1.75 6.67 -3.78
C ILE A 96 -0.38 6.97 -4.41
N LEU A 97 0.08 8.22 -4.32
CA LEU A 97 1.38 8.62 -4.87
C LEU A 97 2.54 7.98 -4.12
N VAL A 98 2.47 7.93 -2.78
CA VAL A 98 3.48 7.27 -1.94
C VAL A 98 3.60 5.79 -2.28
N MET A 99 2.48 5.07 -2.32
CA MET A 99 2.46 3.64 -2.63
C MET A 99 2.91 3.36 -4.07
N THR A 100 2.56 4.23 -5.02
CA THR A 100 3.06 4.14 -6.40
C THR A 100 4.58 4.21 -6.43
N ALA A 101 5.18 5.16 -5.69
CA ALA A 101 6.63 5.29 -5.63
C ALA A 101 7.30 4.07 -4.98
N VAL A 102 6.71 3.54 -3.89
CA VAL A 102 7.21 2.34 -3.21
C VAL A 102 7.21 1.13 -4.14
N VAL A 103 6.08 0.85 -4.80
CA VAL A 103 5.95 -0.28 -5.73
C VAL A 103 6.86 -0.11 -6.96
N ALA A 104 7.01 1.11 -7.46
CA ALA A 104 7.93 1.39 -8.55
C ALA A 104 9.38 1.09 -8.16
N VAL A 105 9.82 1.50 -6.97
CA VAL A 105 11.17 1.19 -6.47
C VAL A 105 11.35 -0.32 -6.29
N GLN A 106 10.36 -1.03 -5.75
CA GLN A 106 10.40 -2.49 -5.58
C GLN A 106 10.58 -3.21 -6.92
N ALA A 107 9.77 -2.85 -7.93
CA ALA A 107 9.83 -3.49 -9.24
C ALA A 107 11.11 -3.12 -10.01
N LEU A 108 11.54 -1.84 -9.97
CA LEU A 108 12.66 -1.36 -10.78
C LEU A 108 14.04 -1.66 -10.17
N LEU A 109 14.19 -1.55 -8.84
CA LEU A 109 15.50 -1.66 -8.19
C LEU A 109 15.71 -2.99 -7.47
N PHE A 110 14.64 -3.56 -6.92
CA PHE A 110 14.70 -4.79 -6.12
C PHE A 110 14.19 -6.02 -6.87
N GLN A 111 13.64 -5.83 -8.07
CA GLN A 111 13.01 -6.87 -8.88
C GLN A 111 11.95 -7.68 -8.10
N ASP A 112 11.33 -7.06 -7.10
CA ASP A 112 10.25 -7.63 -6.29
C ASP A 112 8.90 -7.20 -6.89
N GLY A 113 8.51 -7.92 -7.94
CA GLY A 113 7.30 -7.67 -8.73
C GLY A 113 7.58 -7.45 -10.22
N GLY A 114 6.57 -7.68 -11.05
CA GLY A 114 6.66 -7.51 -12.50
C GLY A 114 6.37 -6.10 -13.00
N LEU A 115 7.02 -5.67 -14.08
CA LEU A 115 6.81 -4.35 -14.70
C LEU A 115 5.52 -4.29 -15.52
N VAL A 116 5.22 -5.38 -16.23
CA VAL A 116 3.97 -5.49 -17.03
C VAL A 116 2.78 -5.47 -16.11
N VAL A 117 2.88 -6.12 -14.95
CA VAL A 117 1.81 -6.19 -13.94
C VAL A 117 1.91 -5.13 -12.85
N MET A 118 2.86 -4.19 -12.93
CA MET A 118 3.05 -3.15 -11.91
C MET A 118 1.78 -2.32 -11.68
N GLY A 119 1.01 -2.06 -12.74
CA GLY A 119 -0.30 -1.42 -12.63
C GLY A 119 -1.27 -2.17 -11.70
N ALA A 120 -1.26 -3.50 -11.71
CA ALA A 120 -2.07 -4.32 -10.82
C ALA A 120 -1.56 -4.28 -9.37
N ASN A 121 -0.23 -4.31 -9.18
CA ASN A 121 0.38 -4.17 -7.85
C ASN A 121 0.05 -2.81 -7.23
N ILE A 122 0.15 -1.71 -8.00
CA ILE A 122 -0.25 -0.36 -7.55
C ILE A 122 -1.74 -0.31 -7.23
N PHE A 123 -2.59 -0.91 -8.08
CA PHE A 123 -4.03 -0.92 -7.86
C PHE A 123 -4.40 -1.63 -6.56
N ASN A 124 -3.88 -2.84 -6.37
CA ASN A 124 -4.20 -3.66 -5.21
C ASN A 124 -3.62 -3.06 -3.93
N MET A 125 -2.31 -2.81 -3.92
CA MET A 125 -1.60 -2.47 -2.69
C MET A 125 -1.56 -0.99 -2.38
N GLY A 126 -1.71 -0.13 -3.39
CA GLY A 126 -1.75 1.31 -3.23
C GLY A 126 -3.18 1.83 -3.19
N LEU A 127 -3.96 1.53 -4.22
CA LEU A 127 -5.24 2.19 -4.42
C LEU A 127 -6.36 1.60 -3.55
N LEU A 128 -6.59 0.28 -3.62
CA LEU A 128 -7.63 -0.37 -2.84
C LEU A 128 -7.40 -0.19 -1.34
N THR A 129 -6.19 -0.50 -0.85
CA THR A 129 -5.85 -0.37 0.57
C THR A 129 -6.00 1.06 1.09
N ALA A 130 -5.56 2.08 0.32
CA ALA A 130 -5.67 3.47 0.72
C ALA A 130 -7.13 3.93 0.78
N LEU A 131 -7.93 3.63 -0.24
CA LEU A 131 -9.33 4.07 -0.30
C LEU A 131 -10.20 3.33 0.72
N ILE A 132 -10.08 2.00 0.79
CA ILE A 132 -10.86 1.18 1.73
C ILE A 132 -10.41 1.46 3.16
N GLY A 133 -9.11 1.45 3.44
CA GLY A 133 -8.57 1.71 4.77
C GLY A 133 -8.95 3.09 5.29
N PHE A 134 -8.87 4.12 4.45
CA PHE A 134 -9.31 5.47 4.82
C PHE A 134 -10.83 5.57 4.99
N GLY A 135 -11.60 4.90 4.13
CA GLY A 135 -13.06 4.83 4.22
C GLY A 135 -13.53 4.21 5.54
N VAL A 136 -12.95 3.07 5.91
CA VAL A 136 -13.19 2.37 7.18
C VAL A 136 -12.77 3.24 8.37
N TYR A 137 -11.60 3.88 8.29
CA TYR A 137 -11.16 4.81 9.33
C TYR A 137 -12.16 5.95 9.53
N ARG A 138 -12.64 6.58 8.44
CA ARG A 138 -13.60 7.68 8.52
C ARG A 138 -14.96 7.24 9.03
N SER A 139 -15.46 6.07 8.66
CA SER A 139 -16.76 5.59 9.15
C SER A 139 -16.70 5.29 10.65
N VAL A 140 -15.64 4.64 11.13
CA VAL A 140 -15.44 4.38 12.57
C VAL A 140 -15.17 5.69 13.35
N ALA A 141 -14.33 6.57 12.84
CA ALA A 141 -14.03 7.85 13.48
C ALA A 141 -15.24 8.80 13.48
N GLY A 142 -16.07 8.75 12.43
CA GLY A 142 -17.33 9.47 12.31
C GLY A 142 -18.38 9.00 13.33
N GLN A 143 -18.51 7.69 13.53
CA GLN A 143 -19.32 7.12 14.61
C GLN A 143 -18.80 7.52 16.01
N GLY A 144 -17.48 7.72 16.14
CA GLY A 144 -16.85 8.20 17.38
C GLY A 144 -17.12 9.67 17.72
N ARG A 145 -17.52 10.52 16.76
CA ARG A 145 -18.00 11.89 17.06
C ARG A 145 -19.42 11.87 17.63
N LEU A 146 -20.23 10.87 17.30
CA LEU A 146 -21.54 10.62 17.91
C LEU A 146 -21.42 9.95 19.30
N ARG A 147 -20.31 9.24 19.56
CA ARG A 147 -20.01 8.56 20.84
C ARG A 147 -18.93 9.29 21.66
N GLN A 148 -18.95 10.62 21.70
CA GLN A 148 -18.07 11.40 22.58
C GLN A 148 -18.50 11.24 24.05
N ALA A 149 -18.22 10.08 24.63
CA ALA A 149 -18.17 9.87 26.06
C ALA A 149 -17.11 8.81 26.37
N GLN A 150 -15.89 9.31 26.60
CA GLN A 150 -14.77 8.69 27.34
C GLN A 150 -14.06 7.46 26.71
N SER A 151 -12.73 7.56 26.59
CA SER A 151 -11.76 6.46 26.33
C SER A 151 -11.39 6.08 24.87
N GLY A 152 -11.32 7.05 23.94
CA GLY A 152 -11.17 6.76 22.50
C GLY A 152 -9.75 6.67 21.90
N ARG A 153 -8.66 7.04 22.60
CA ARG A 153 -7.33 7.17 21.94
C ARG A 153 -6.65 5.82 21.66
N ARG A 154 -6.69 4.87 22.60
CA ARG A 154 -6.10 3.53 22.41
C ARG A 154 -6.88 2.72 21.38
N LEU A 155 -8.21 2.75 21.44
CA LEU A 155 -9.06 2.04 20.49
C LEU A 155 -8.86 2.53 19.05
N ARG A 156 -8.66 3.85 18.85
CA ARG A 156 -8.34 4.41 17.53
C ARG A 156 -6.99 3.95 16.98
N LEU A 157 -5.98 3.87 17.84
CA LEU A 157 -4.65 3.36 17.44
C LEU A 157 -4.69 1.85 17.16
N LEU A 158 -5.45 1.09 17.94
CA LEU A 158 -5.65 -0.34 17.72
C LEU A 158 -6.47 -0.61 16.46
N ALA A 159 -7.50 0.19 16.18
CA ALA A 159 -8.29 0.08 14.96
C ALA A 159 -7.48 0.49 13.71
N ALA A 160 -6.64 1.53 13.82
CA ALA A 160 -5.71 1.92 12.75
C ALA A 160 -4.64 0.83 12.52
N GLY A 161 -4.13 0.22 13.59
CA GLY A 161 -3.22 -0.91 13.54
C GLY A 161 -3.87 -2.13 12.88
N ALA A 162 -5.09 -2.51 13.29
CA ALA A 162 -5.83 -3.63 12.71
C ALA A 162 -6.21 -3.38 11.24
N ALA A 163 -6.62 -2.16 10.89
CA ALA A 163 -6.91 -1.80 9.50
C ALA A 163 -5.65 -1.79 8.62
N ALA A 164 -4.49 -1.40 9.16
CA ALA A 164 -3.21 -1.51 8.48
C ALA A 164 -2.68 -2.96 8.40
N TRP A 165 -3.15 -3.84 9.30
CA TRP A 165 -2.76 -5.24 9.36
C TRP A 165 -3.63 -6.14 8.47
N LEU A 166 -4.89 -5.74 8.24
CA LEU A 166 -5.85 -6.44 7.39
C LEU A 166 -5.90 -5.91 5.95
N SER A 167 -5.23 -4.80 5.67
CA SER A 167 -5.08 -4.26 4.32
C SER A 167 -3.91 -4.93 3.62
#